data_AF-A0A511DJ25-F1
#
_entry.id   AF-A0A511DJ25-F1
#
_cell.length_a   1.000
_cell.length_b   1.000
_cell.length_c   1.000
_cell.angle_alpha   90.00
_cell.angle_beta   90.00
_cell.angle_gamma   90.00
#
_symmetry.space_group_name_H-M   'P 1'
#
loop_
_entity.id
_entity.type
_entity.pdbx_description
1 polymer ?
#
loop_
_entity_poly.entity_id
_entity_poly.type
_entity_poly.pdbx_seq_one_letter_code
_entity_poly.pdbx_strand_id
1 'polypeptide(L)'
;MSELAQKRRSWSRYSERRIPTEYEFVSHDLHWHYKPGQTPWEMSPDHVWNRWYVEHRNDSPSGARTGTRSATRTCSSTAPTCGRRTRRRPTSTA
;
A
#
# COMPACT_ATOMS: atom_id res chain seq x y z
N MET A 1 -13.10 -22.90 -0.45
CA MET A 1 -14.42 -22.25 -0.56
C MET A 1 -14.28 -21.05 -1.50
N SER A 2 -14.52 -21.25 -2.79
CA SER A 2 -14.56 -20.15 -3.75
C SER A 2 -15.96 -19.55 -3.71
N GLU A 3 -16.08 -18.42 -3.02
CA GLU A 3 -17.21 -17.51 -3.14
C GLU A 3 -17.39 -17.17 -4.64
N LEU A 4 -18.61 -17.23 -5.16
CA LEU A 4 -18.90 -17.11 -6.59
C LEU A 4 -18.45 -15.73 -7.10
N ALA A 5 -17.27 -15.69 -7.75
CA ALA A 5 -16.70 -14.45 -8.24
C ALA A 5 -17.62 -13.82 -9.29
N GLN A 6 -18.18 -12.66 -8.97
CA GLN A 6 -19.04 -11.90 -9.87
C GLN A 6 -18.30 -11.63 -11.20
N LYS A 7 -18.95 -11.90 -12.34
CA LYS A 7 -18.38 -11.68 -13.67
C LYS A 7 -17.98 -10.21 -13.84
N ARG A 8 -16.69 -9.96 -14.03
CA ARG A 8 -16.15 -8.61 -14.32
C ARG A 8 -16.22 -8.33 -15.82
N ARG A 9 -16.42 -7.06 -16.17
CA ARG A 9 -16.51 -6.58 -17.57
C ARG A 9 -15.12 -6.34 -18.20
N SER A 10 -14.12 -6.13 -17.37
CA SER A 10 -12.73 -5.86 -17.75
C SER A 10 -11.77 -6.54 -16.77
N TRP A 11 -10.46 -6.35 -16.96
CA TRP A 11 -9.42 -6.94 -16.11
C TRP A 11 -9.59 -6.55 -14.64
N SER A 12 -9.08 -7.40 -13.76
CA SER A 12 -9.26 -7.24 -12.32
C SER A 12 -8.64 -5.97 -11.73
N ARG A 13 -7.71 -5.37 -12.45
CA ARG A 13 -7.06 -4.09 -12.11
C ARG A 13 -7.97 -2.88 -12.29
N TYR A 14 -8.95 -2.94 -13.19
CA TYR A 14 -9.89 -1.85 -13.38
C TYR A 14 -10.99 -1.92 -12.31
N SER A 15 -10.95 -0.96 -11.38
CA SER A 15 -11.97 -0.77 -10.34
C SER A 15 -13.04 0.26 -10.73
N GLU A 16 -12.82 0.99 -11.82
CA GLU A 16 -13.73 2.02 -12.29
C GLU A 16 -14.99 1.41 -12.92
N ARG A 17 -16.11 2.15 -12.83
CA ARG A 17 -17.39 1.72 -13.40
C ARG A 17 -17.45 1.88 -14.93
N ARG A 18 -16.50 2.62 -15.53
CA ARG A 18 -16.44 2.85 -16.96
C ARG A 18 -15.88 1.65 -17.72
N ILE A 19 -16.26 1.53 -18.99
CA ILE A 19 -15.62 0.58 -19.91
C ILE A 19 -14.28 1.19 -20.32
N PRO A 20 -13.15 0.49 -20.14
CA PRO A 20 -11.85 1.00 -20.55
C PRO A 20 -11.80 1.16 -22.07
N THR A 21 -11.08 2.17 -22.53
CA THR A 21 -10.77 2.33 -23.96
C THR A 21 -9.80 1.24 -24.44
N GLU A 22 -9.65 1.07 -25.75
CA GLU A 22 -8.71 0.09 -26.31
C GLU A 22 -7.27 0.34 -25.84
N TYR A 23 -6.81 1.60 -25.91
CA TYR A 23 -5.47 1.97 -25.48
C TYR A 23 -5.23 1.62 -24.02
N GLU A 24 -6.18 1.94 -23.15
CA GLU A 24 -6.09 1.61 -21.73
C GLU A 24 -6.06 0.10 -21.54
N PHE A 25 -6.96 -0.64 -22.21
CA PHE A 25 -7.06 -2.09 -22.07
C PHE A 25 -5.75 -2.80 -22.37
N VAL A 26 -4.97 -2.33 -23.34
CA VAL A 26 -3.72 -2.97 -23.75
C VAL A 26 -2.49 -2.43 -23.02
N SER A 27 -2.48 -1.15 -22.62
CA SER A 27 -1.25 -0.49 -22.12
C SER A 27 -1.18 -0.28 -20.61
N HIS A 28 -2.30 -0.42 -19.90
CA HIS A 28 -2.36 -0.01 -18.50
C HIS A 28 -1.70 -1.00 -17.55
N ASP A 29 -0.83 -0.48 -16.67
CA ASP A 29 -0.23 -1.20 -15.53
C ASP A 29 0.39 -2.58 -15.87
N LEU A 30 1.16 -2.63 -16.95
CA LEU A 30 1.83 -3.85 -17.43
C LEU A 30 3.13 -4.19 -16.69
N HIS A 31 3.74 -3.19 -16.04
CA HIS A 31 5.04 -3.36 -15.41
C HIS A 31 4.88 -4.02 -14.03
N TRP A 32 5.12 -5.32 -13.98
CA TRP A 32 4.90 -6.15 -12.79
C TRP A 32 5.95 -5.93 -11.69
N HIS A 33 7.14 -5.48 -12.05
CA HIS A 33 8.30 -5.27 -11.17
C HIS A 33 8.24 -3.99 -10.33
N TYR A 34 7.16 -3.20 -10.39
CA TYR A 34 6.96 -1.99 -9.57
C TYR A 34 6.30 -2.22 -8.21
N LYS A 35 6.13 -3.48 -7.82
CA LYS A 35 5.47 -3.81 -6.56
C LYS A 35 6.33 -3.36 -5.37
N PRO A 36 5.77 -2.60 -4.42
CA PRO A 36 6.51 -2.17 -3.24
C PRO A 36 6.89 -3.39 -2.38
N GLY A 37 8.12 -3.42 -1.88
CA GLY A 37 8.61 -4.45 -0.97
C GLY A 37 9.01 -5.77 -1.62
N GLN A 38 9.08 -5.84 -2.96
CA GLN A 38 9.61 -7.00 -3.69
C GLN A 38 10.89 -6.62 -4.45
N THR A 39 11.73 -7.62 -4.71
CA THR A 39 12.82 -7.46 -5.68
C THR A 39 12.21 -7.17 -7.06
N PRO A 40 12.74 -6.19 -7.82
CA PRO A 40 12.19 -5.86 -9.14
C PRO A 40 12.12 -7.09 -10.05
N TRP A 41 13.22 -7.84 -10.14
CA TRP A 41 13.27 -9.10 -10.84
C TRP A 41 13.13 -10.25 -9.84
N GLU A 42 12.49 -11.35 -10.27
CA GLU A 42 12.31 -12.60 -9.53
C GLU A 42 13.63 -13.41 -9.42
N MET A 43 14.70 -12.70 -9.06
CA MET A 43 16.07 -13.20 -8.91
C MET A 43 16.58 -12.84 -7.52
N SER A 44 17.81 -13.27 -7.20
CA SER A 44 18.48 -12.84 -5.97
C SER A 44 18.45 -11.31 -5.83
N PRO A 45 18.17 -10.77 -4.63
CA PRO A 45 18.21 -9.33 -4.37
C PRO A 45 19.54 -8.68 -4.75
N ASP A 46 20.62 -9.45 -4.67
CA ASP A 46 21.99 -9.00 -4.96
C ASP A 46 22.36 -9.02 -6.43
N HIS A 47 21.45 -9.44 -7.30
CA HIS A 47 21.73 -9.48 -8.72
C HIS A 47 21.98 -8.07 -9.29
N VAL A 48 22.97 -7.94 -10.17
CA VAL A 48 23.42 -6.66 -10.73
C VAL A 48 22.27 -5.84 -11.33
N TRP A 49 21.32 -6.51 -12.00
CA TRP A 49 20.15 -5.85 -12.58
C TRP A 49 19.18 -5.29 -11.54
N ASN A 50 18.99 -6.00 -10.42
CA ASN A 50 18.15 -5.52 -9.32
C ASN A 50 18.75 -4.27 -8.68
N ARG A 51 20.07 -4.29 -8.43
CA ARG A 51 20.80 -3.14 -7.86
C ARG A 51 20.74 -1.92 -8.76
N TRP A 52 21.06 -2.11 -10.04
CA TRP A 52 20.98 -1.04 -11.04
C TRP A 52 19.57 -0.44 -11.11
N TYR A 53 18.53 -1.28 -11.04
CA TYR A 53 17.14 -0.83 -11.10
C TYR A 53 16.75 0.07 -9.93
N VAL A 54 17.16 -0.31 -8.72
CA VAL A 54 16.86 0.47 -7.51
C VAL A 54 17.56 1.83 -7.59
N GLU A 55 18.84 1.85 -7.94
CA GLU A 55 19.67 3.05 -8.02
C GLU A 55 19.16 4.06 -9.08
N HIS A 56 18.84 3.59 -10.28
CA HIS A 56 18.56 4.49 -11.41
C HIS A 56 17.09 4.88 -11.55
N ARG A 57 16.18 4.12 -10.92
CA ARG A 57 14.73 4.34 -11.08
C ARG A 57 14.03 4.59 -9.75
N ASN A 58 14.08 3.64 -8.81
CA ASN A 58 13.28 3.73 -7.59
C ASN A 58 13.77 4.85 -6.67
N ASP A 59 15.09 5.03 -6.59
CA ASP A 59 15.73 6.13 -5.84
C ASP A 59 16.02 7.34 -6.72
N SER A 60 15.43 7.40 -7.92
CA SER A 60 15.62 8.57 -8.79
C SER A 60 15.07 9.83 -8.11
N PRO A 61 15.81 10.96 -8.16
CA PRO A 61 15.41 12.20 -7.47
C PRO A 61 14.12 12.82 -8.02
N SER A 62 13.66 12.36 -9.19
CA SER A 62 12.40 12.76 -9.82
C SER A 62 11.22 11.84 -9.49
N GLY A 63 11.36 10.96 -8.48
CA GLY A 63 10.33 10.01 -8.05
C GLY A 63 8.98 10.70 -7.80
N ALA A 64 8.08 10.60 -8.78
CA ALA A 64 6.72 11.12 -8.75
C ALA A 64 5.83 10.27 -7.82
N ARG A 65 6.14 10.30 -6.52
CA ARG A 65 5.29 9.94 -5.38
C ARG A 65 5.96 10.44 -4.11
N THR A 66 6.00 11.76 -3.95
CA THR A 66 6.09 12.38 -2.64
C THR A 66 4.86 11.95 -1.83
N GLY A 67 5.06 11.07 -0.86
CA GLY A 67 3.99 10.55 -0.01
C GLY A 67 4.55 10.09 1.32
N THR A 68 4.62 11.03 2.27
CA THR A 68 4.84 10.84 3.71
C THR A 68 6.17 10.20 4.15
N ARG A 69 7.19 11.04 4.38
CA ARG A 69 8.04 10.87 5.57
C ARG A 69 7.10 10.96 6.77
N SER A 70 6.59 9.82 7.24
CA SER A 70 6.06 9.72 8.59
C SER A 70 7.25 9.88 9.54
N ALA A 71 7.55 11.13 9.88
CA ALA A 71 8.30 11.43 11.08
C ALA A 71 7.43 10.95 12.25
N THR A 72 7.63 9.72 12.71
CA THR A 72 7.16 9.32 14.02
C THR A 72 7.93 10.16 15.03
N ARG A 73 7.25 11.16 15.62
CA ARG A 73 7.69 11.74 16.89
C ARG A 73 7.74 10.60 17.88
N THR A 74 8.93 10.15 18.24
CA THR A 74 9.16 9.24 19.35
C THR A 74 8.84 10.00 20.64
N CYS A 75 7.60 9.87 21.13
CA CYS A 75 7.33 10.13 22.54
C CYS A 75 7.90 8.95 23.31
N SER A 76 9.12 9.12 23.82
CA SER A 76 9.80 8.15 24.67
C SER A 76 8.92 7.82 25.88
N SER A 77 8.49 6.57 25.99
CA SER A 77 7.71 6.06 27.11
C SER A 77 8.61 5.88 28.33
N THR A 78 8.78 6.94 29.12
CA THR A 78 9.29 6.79 30.49
C THR A 78 8.41 7.57 31.45
N ALA A 79 7.17 7.10 31.62
CA ALA A 79 6.39 7.26 32.85
C ALA A 79 5.18 6.30 32.81
N PRO A 80 5.07 5.34 33.76
CA PRO A 80 3.87 4.53 33.90
C PRO A 80 2.80 5.33 34.64
N THR A 81 1.56 4.85 34.61
CA THR A 81 0.36 5.38 35.30
C THR A 81 -0.52 6.34 34.48
N CYS A 82 -1.00 5.88 33.32
CA CYS A 82 -2.28 6.39 32.81
C CYS A 82 -3.41 5.51 33.37
N GLY A 83 -4.03 5.97 34.46
CA GLY A 83 -5.06 5.23 35.20
C GLY A 83 -6.35 5.01 34.39
N ARG A 84 -6.83 3.78 34.41
CA ARG A 84 -8.10 3.33 33.81
C ARG A 84 -9.29 3.95 34.55
N ARG A 85 -9.81 5.09 34.08
CA ARG A 85 -11.00 5.72 34.69
C ARG A 85 -12.27 5.03 34.19
N THR A 86 -12.74 4.03 34.94
CA THR A 86 -14.08 3.45 34.79
C THR A 86 -15.12 4.53 35.11
N ARG A 87 -15.85 5.04 34.11
CA ARG A 87 -17.05 5.86 34.36
C ARG A 87 -18.18 4.93 34.80
N ARG A 88 -18.53 5.01 36.08
CA ARG A 88 -19.71 4.39 36.68
C ARG A 88 -20.97 4.95 36.00
N ARG A 89 -21.91 4.06 35.67
CA ARG A 89 -23.27 4.35 35.24
C ARG A 89 -24.14 4.55 36.50
N PRO A 90 -24.82 5.69 36.70
CA PRO A 90 -25.89 5.75 37.70
C PRO A 90 -27.22 5.28 37.09
N THR A 91 -27.82 4.31 37.76
CA THR A 91 -29.18 3.81 37.60
C THR A 91 -30.19 4.73 38.29
N SER A 92 -31.31 5.02 37.60
CA SER A 92 -32.71 5.12 38.07
C SER A 92 -33.07 6.04 39.24
N THR A 93 -34.12 6.86 39.10
CA THR A 93 -35.44 6.66 39.76
C THR A 93 -36.39 7.87 39.58
N ALA A 94 -37.67 7.53 39.36
CA ALA A 94 -38.94 8.29 39.48
C ALA A 94 -39.27 9.35 38.41
#